data_AF-K4A2H1-F1
#
_entry.id   AF-K4A2H1-F1
#
_cell.length_a   1.000
_cell.length_b   1.000
_cell.length_c   1.000
_cell.angle_alpha   90.00
_cell.angle_beta   90.00
_cell.angle_gamma   90.00
#
_symmetry.space_group_name_H-M   'P 1'
#
loop_
_entity.id
_entity.type
_entity.pdbx_description
1 polymer ?
#
loop_
_entity_poly.entity_id
_entity_poly.type
_entity_poly.pdbx_seq_one_letter_code
_entity_poly.pdbx_strand_id
1 'polypeptide(L)'
;YCVVCTHPLEWVAIGRCGHHVVCRKCMVRIRFFHRNKRCCICRTHCPKVIVAKRDAITDILSTLPLFALGEGRIGTLWYHRLTAAYYEDEKEYNAFLALLLRLEPSTCQRK
;
A
#
# COMPACT_ATOMS: atom_id res chain seq x y z
N TYR A 1 -4.68 -14.44 -6.71
CA TYR A 1 -3.48 -13.86 -7.33
C TYR A 1 -3.66 -12.35 -7.50
N CYS A 2 -2.57 -11.60 -7.69
CA CYS A 2 -2.60 -10.14 -7.89
C CYS A 2 -3.19 -9.80 -9.25
N VAL A 3 -4.19 -8.92 -9.31
CA VAL A 3 -4.82 -8.52 -10.60
C VAL A 3 -3.87 -7.75 -11.52
N VAL A 4 -2.75 -7.24 -10.98
CA VAL A 4 -1.80 -6.41 -11.73
C VAL A 4 -0.60 -7.23 -12.24
N CYS A 5 -0.03 -8.09 -11.41
CA CYS A 5 1.21 -8.81 -11.76
C CYS A 5 1.07 -10.33 -11.71
N THR A 6 -0.15 -10.85 -11.53
CA THR A 6 -0.49 -12.29 -11.52
C THR A 6 0.32 -13.16 -10.55
N HIS A 7 1.08 -12.57 -9.62
CA HIS A 7 1.80 -13.30 -8.57
C HIS A 7 0.90 -13.66 -7.38
N PRO A 8 1.29 -14.68 -6.59
CA PRO A 8 0.62 -15.00 -5.32
C PRO A 8 0.53 -13.77 -4.41
N LEU A 9 -0.60 -13.67 -3.71
CA LEU A 9 -0.92 -12.55 -2.84
C LEU A 9 -0.84 -13.01 -1.39
N GLU A 10 0.33 -12.88 -0.80
CA GLU A 10 0.52 -13.07 0.64
C GLU A 10 0.12 -11.81 1.41
N TRP A 11 0.58 -10.65 0.91
CA TRP A 11 0.29 -9.33 1.45
C TRP A 11 -0.53 -8.52 0.46
N VAL A 12 -1.68 -8.04 0.92
CA VAL A 12 -2.68 -7.35 0.11
C VAL A 12 -2.86 -5.92 0.58
N ALA A 13 -3.11 -5.01 -0.37
CA ALA A 13 -3.52 -3.66 -0.05
C ALA A 13 -5.05 -3.55 -0.09
N ILE A 14 -5.63 -3.01 0.97
CA ILE A 14 -7.09 -2.92 1.16
C ILE A 14 -7.45 -1.47 1.42
N GLY A 15 -8.36 -0.92 0.63
CA GLY A 15 -8.95 0.39 0.87
C GLY A 15 -10.32 0.29 1.50
N ARG A 16 -10.97 1.44 1.75
CA ARG A 16 -12.35 1.53 2.25
C ARG A 16 -13.39 0.72 1.47
N CYS A 17 -13.08 0.37 0.21
CA CYS A 17 -13.95 -0.41 -0.66
C CYS A 17 -13.87 -1.92 -0.42
N GLY A 18 -13.03 -2.40 0.50
CA GLY A 18 -12.90 -3.82 0.86
C GLY A 18 -12.18 -4.72 -0.16
N HIS A 19 -12.06 -4.29 -1.43
CA HIS A 19 -11.28 -5.02 -2.44
C HIS A 19 -9.81 -5.17 -2.02
N HIS A 20 -9.33 -6.42 -2.01
CA HIS A 20 -8.00 -6.83 -1.53
C HIS A 20 -7.25 -7.67 -2.59
N VAL A 21 -7.26 -7.20 -3.83
CA VAL A 21 -6.79 -7.93 -5.02
C VAL A 21 -5.44 -7.45 -5.58
N VAL A 22 -4.78 -6.50 -4.89
CA VAL A 22 -3.52 -5.89 -5.32
C VAL A 22 -2.42 -6.21 -4.30
N CYS A 23 -1.27 -6.68 -4.77
CA CYS A 23 -0.14 -7.02 -3.90
C CYS A 23 0.56 -5.76 -3.39
N ARG A 24 1.29 -5.87 -2.28
CA ARG A 24 2.06 -4.75 -1.72
C ARG A 24 2.92 -4.04 -2.78
N LYS A 25 3.67 -4.78 -3.61
CA LYS A 25 4.56 -4.21 -4.65
C LYS A 25 3.81 -3.42 -5.72
N CYS A 26 2.70 -3.97 -6.23
CA CYS A 26 1.88 -3.29 -7.24
C CYS A 26 1.14 -2.10 -6.65
N MET A 27 0.71 -2.17 -5.39
CA MET A 27 0.15 -1.03 -4.68
C MET A 27 1.15 0.13 -4.64
N VAL A 28 2.42 -0.13 -4.30
CA VAL A 28 3.47 0.90 -4.34
C VAL A 28 3.53 1.53 -5.72
N ARG A 29 3.64 0.71 -6.77
CA ARG A 29 3.80 1.21 -8.12
C ARG A 29 2.65 2.12 -8.56
N ILE A 30 1.43 1.73 -8.23
CA ILE A 30 0.21 2.47 -8.60
C ILE A 30 0.11 3.76 -7.80
N ARG A 31 0.35 3.72 -6.48
CA ARG A 31 0.13 4.87 -5.60
C ARG A 31 1.28 5.85 -5.58
N PHE A 32 2.52 5.38 -5.67
CA PHE A 32 3.73 6.20 -5.68
C PHE A 32 4.02 6.77 -7.07
N PHE A 33 4.28 5.92 -8.07
CA PHE A 33 4.66 6.39 -9.42
C PHE A 33 3.49 6.95 -10.20
N HIS A 34 2.36 6.24 -10.25
CA HIS A 34 1.20 6.67 -11.04
C HIS A 34 0.29 7.64 -10.29
N ARG A 35 0.60 7.96 -9.02
CA ARG A 35 -0.20 8.84 -8.14
C ARG A 35 -1.69 8.49 -8.09
N ASN A 36 -2.02 7.22 -8.35
CA ASN A 36 -3.40 6.78 -8.49
C ASN A 36 -3.87 6.14 -7.18
N LYS A 37 -4.82 6.78 -6.51
CA LYS A 37 -5.39 6.31 -5.23
C LYS A 37 -6.75 5.64 -5.39
N ARG A 38 -7.14 5.27 -6.60
CA ARG A 38 -8.42 4.58 -6.87
C ARG A 38 -8.26 3.06 -6.81
N CYS A 39 -9.32 2.38 -6.40
CA CYS A 39 -9.39 0.92 -6.51
C CYS A 39 -9.25 0.49 -7.98
N CYS A 40 -8.50 -0.58 -8.24
CA CYS A 40 -8.33 -1.14 -9.59
C CYS A 40 -9.61 -1.83 -10.10
N ILE A 41 -10.53 -2.19 -9.20
CA ILE A 41 -11.78 -2.90 -9.53
C ILE A 41 -12.93 -1.90 -9.65
N CYS A 42 -13.38 -1.35 -8.53
CA CYS A 42 -14.57 -0.50 -8.52
C CYS A 42 -14.30 0.99 -8.76
N ARG A 43 -13.04 1.40 -8.98
CA ARG A 43 -12.64 2.80 -9.20
C ARG A 43 -12.95 3.80 -8.07
N THR A 44 -13.53 3.33 -6.96
CA THR A 44 -13.73 4.10 -5.72
C THR A 44 -12.42 4.75 -5.28
N HIS A 45 -12.50 6.02 -4.91
CA HIS A 45 -11.35 6.74 -4.37
C HIS A 45 -11.02 6.22 -2.96
N CYS A 46 -9.83 5.62 -2.83
CA CYS A 46 -9.31 5.04 -1.60
C CYS A 46 -8.08 5.86 -1.17
N PRO A 47 -8.26 7.01 -0.50
CA PRO A 47 -7.15 7.91 -0.16
C PRO A 47 -6.15 7.26 0.79
N LYS A 48 -6.59 6.29 1.58
CA LYS A 48 -5.78 5.48 2.49
C LYS A 48 -6.02 4.00 2.21
N VAL A 49 -4.98 3.19 2.41
CA VAL A 49 -5.04 1.74 2.33
C VAL A 49 -4.28 1.13 3.50
N ILE A 50 -4.65 -0.08 3.91
CA ILE A 50 -3.87 -0.91 4.82
C ILE A 50 -3.26 -2.07 4.05
N VAL A 51 -2.01 -2.40 4.38
CA VAL A 51 -1.31 -3.58 3.91
C VAL A 51 -1.40 -4.61 5.01
N ALA A 52 -2.10 -5.69 4.72
CA ALA A 52 -2.37 -6.78 5.66
C ALA A 52 -2.04 -8.12 5.02
N LYS A 53 -1.78 -9.12 5.86
CA LYS A 53 -1.67 -10.50 5.41
C LYS A 53 -3.05 -10.99 4.96
N ARG A 54 -3.11 -11.79 3.90
CA ARG A 54 -4.38 -12.28 3.34
C ARG A 54 -5.29 -12.97 4.38
N ASP A 55 -4.70 -13.64 5.34
CA ASP A 55 -5.45 -14.45 6.31
C ASP A 55 -5.94 -13.60 7.51
N ALA A 56 -5.49 -12.34 7.62
CA ALA A 56 -5.84 -11.42 8.71
C ALA A 56 -6.96 -10.41 8.33
N ILE A 57 -7.56 -10.55 7.14
CA ILE A 57 -8.44 -9.53 6.52
C ILE A 57 -9.72 -9.26 7.32
N THR A 58 -10.15 -10.18 8.20
CA THR A 58 -11.45 -10.09 8.88
C THR A 58 -11.57 -8.95 9.89
N ASP A 59 -10.47 -8.44 10.47
CA ASP A 59 -10.52 -7.53 11.62
C ASP A 59 -10.10 -6.06 11.34
N ILE A 60 -9.61 -5.77 10.13
CA ILE A 60 -8.78 -4.56 9.91
C ILE A 60 -9.56 -3.37 9.33
N LEU A 61 -10.68 -3.61 8.65
CA LEU A 61 -11.48 -2.52 8.03
C LEU A 61 -12.09 -1.56 9.07
N SER A 62 -12.32 -2.03 10.29
CA SER A 62 -12.86 -1.26 11.43
C SER A 62 -11.80 -0.46 12.19
N THR A 63 -10.50 -0.74 12.01
CA THR A 63 -9.40 -0.19 12.82
C THR A 63 -8.50 0.80 12.08
N LEU A 64 -8.79 1.10 10.81
CA LEU A 64 -8.00 2.05 10.01
C LEU A 64 -8.10 3.48 10.58
N PRO A 65 -6.98 4.11 10.99
CA PRO A 65 -7.00 5.46 11.54
C PRO A 65 -7.56 6.43 10.50
N LEU A 66 -8.61 7.16 10.90
CA LEU A 66 -9.27 8.14 10.05
C LEU A 66 -8.30 9.26 9.61
N PHE A 67 -7.24 9.51 10.40
CA PHE A 67 -6.22 10.53 10.12
C PHE A 67 -4.82 10.07 10.56
N ALA A 68 -3.81 10.43 9.76
CA ALA A 68 -2.39 10.29 10.03
C ALA A 68 -1.70 11.55 9.51
N LEU A 69 -1.07 12.32 10.41
CA LEU A 69 -0.39 13.58 10.11
C LEU A 69 1.14 13.44 10.02
N GLY A 70 1.68 12.22 10.15
CA GLY A 70 3.12 11.95 10.18
C GLY A 70 3.59 10.93 9.12
N GLU A 71 4.86 10.56 9.20
CA GLU A 71 5.51 9.45 8.51
C GLU A 71 6.07 8.52 9.59
N GLY A 72 6.07 7.20 9.37
CA GLY A 72 6.55 6.23 10.36
C GLY A 72 5.45 5.74 11.31
N ARG A 73 5.80 5.43 12.55
CA ARG A 73 4.90 4.74 13.50
C ARG A 73 3.81 5.67 14.04
N ILE A 74 2.55 5.25 13.88
CA ILE A 74 1.34 5.91 14.38
C ILE A 74 0.56 4.89 15.21
N GLY A 75 0.68 4.97 16.53
CA GLY A 75 0.13 3.97 17.45
C GLY A 75 0.79 2.61 17.23
N THR A 76 -0.01 1.61 16.84
CA THR A 76 0.44 0.25 16.51
C THR A 76 0.78 0.05 15.04
N LEU A 77 0.44 1.01 14.16
CA LEU A 77 0.62 0.90 12.72
C LEU A 77 1.81 1.71 12.23
N TRP A 78 2.40 1.31 11.12
CA TRP A 78 3.41 2.07 10.38
C TRP A 78 2.79 2.72 9.16
N TYR A 79 3.03 4.00 8.94
CA TYR A 79 2.40 4.76 7.88
C TYR A 79 3.43 5.42 6.96
N HIS A 80 3.25 5.23 5.65
CA HIS A 80 4.03 5.94 4.65
C HIS A 80 3.19 7.01 3.96
N ARG A 81 3.69 8.25 3.98
CA ARG A 81 2.90 9.44 3.63
C ARG A 81 2.61 9.52 2.13
N LEU A 82 3.59 9.22 1.28
CA LEU A 82 3.45 9.41 -0.18
C LEU A 82 2.50 8.37 -0.81
N THR A 83 2.56 7.12 -0.32
CA THR A 83 1.61 6.08 -0.75
C THR A 83 0.30 6.14 0.03
N ALA A 84 0.25 6.81 1.18
CA ALA A 84 -0.86 6.78 2.12
C ALA A 84 -1.28 5.34 2.47
N ALA A 85 -0.28 4.51 2.78
CA ALA A 85 -0.44 3.11 3.13
C ALA A 85 -0.03 2.88 4.58
N TYR A 86 -0.86 2.14 5.31
CA TYR A 86 -0.56 1.63 6.64
C TYR A 86 -0.06 0.19 6.57
N TYR A 87 0.78 -0.20 7.51
CA TYR A 87 1.35 -1.53 7.66
C TYR A 87 1.24 -1.92 9.13
N GLU A 88 0.76 -3.12 9.40
CA GLU A 88 0.72 -3.66 10.76
C GLU A 88 2.10 -4.15 11.20
N ASP A 89 2.85 -4.75 10.26
CA ASP A 89 4.15 -5.33 10.50
C ASP A 89 5.29 -4.37 10.11
N GLU A 90 6.20 -4.11 11.05
CA GLU A 90 7.38 -3.26 10.86
C GLU A 90 8.34 -3.80 9.80
N LYS A 91 8.54 -5.12 9.73
CA LYS A 91 9.42 -5.76 8.73
C LYS A 91 8.84 -5.56 7.34
N GLU A 92 7.53 -5.63 7.18
CA GLU A 92 6.89 -5.34 5.90
C GLU A 92 6.98 -3.86 5.53
N TYR A 93 6.84 -2.96 6.51
CA TYR A 93 7.08 -1.53 6.30
C TYR A 93 8.52 -1.26 5.85
N ASN A 94 9.51 -1.86 6.51
CA ASN A 94 10.92 -1.73 6.15
C ASN A 94 11.24 -2.36 4.78
N ALA A 95 10.66 -3.52 4.47
CA ALA A 95 10.78 -4.15 3.15
C ALA A 95 10.17 -3.28 2.04
N PHE A 96 9.08 -2.57 2.36
CA PHE A 96 8.49 -1.57 1.49
C PHE A 96 9.40 -0.36 1.25
N LEU A 97 10.02 0.20 2.29
CA LEU A 97 10.97 1.30 2.15
C LEU A 97 12.20 0.89 1.32
N ALA A 98 12.72 -0.32 1.55
CA ALA A 98 13.81 -0.88 0.74
C ALA A 98 13.41 -1.05 -0.74
N LEU A 99 12.14 -1.40 -1.01
CA LEU A 99 11.62 -1.46 -2.37
C LEU A 99 11.59 -0.07 -3.01
N LEU A 100 11.15 0.97 -2.29
CA LEU A 100 11.15 2.34 -2.80
C LEU A 100 12.55 2.82 -3.17
N LEU A 101 13.53 2.61 -2.29
CA LEU A 101 14.93 2.97 -2.55
C LEU A 101 15.49 2.30 -3.81
N ARG A 102 15.07 1.07 -4.12
CA ARG A 102 15.46 0.35 -5.34
C ARG A 102 14.70 0.79 -6.58
N LEU A 103 13.55 1.43 -6.41
CA LEU A 103 12.70 1.91 -7.48
C LEU A 103 12.90 3.41 -7.76
N GLU A 104 13.77 4.10 -7.00
CA GLU A 104 14.26 5.42 -7.35
C GLU A 104 14.71 5.39 -8.83
N PRO A 105 14.08 6.16 -9.71
CA PRO A 105 14.45 6.17 -11.11
C PRO A 105 15.90 6.64 -11.21
N SER A 106 16.68 6.01 -12.07
CA SER A 106 17.88 6.64 -12.61
C SER A 106 17.47 8.01 -13.15
N THR A 107 17.72 9.07 -12.39
CA THR A 107 17.65 10.43 -12.90
C THR A 107 18.67 10.53 -14.04
N CYS A 108 18.23 11.09 -15.17
CA CYS A 108 18.95 11.26 -16.46
C CYS A 108 18.73 10.06 -17.42
N GLN A 109 18.08 10.22 -18.58
CA GLN A 109 18.31 11.27 -19.58
C GLN A 109 17.02 11.93 -20.09
N ARG A 110 16.88 13.24 -19.85
CA ARG A 110 16.36 14.14 -20.87
C ARG A 110 17.56 14.66 -21.64
N LYS A 111 17.72 14.22 -22.88
CA LYS A 111 18.30 14.99 -23.98
C LYS A 111 17.50 14.65 -25.23
#